data_AF-A0AAE8MRT4-F1
#
_entry.id   AF-A0AAE8MRT4-F1
#
_cell.length_a   1.000
_cell.length_b   1.000
_cell.length_c   1.000
_cell.angle_alpha   90.00
_cell.angle_beta   90.00
_cell.angle_gamma   90.00
#
_symmetry.space_group_name_H-M   'P 1'
#
loop_
_entity.id
_entity.type
_entity.pdbx_description
1 polymer ?
#
loop_
_entity_poly.entity_id
_entity_poly.type
_entity_poly.pdbx_seq_one_letter_code
_entity_poly.pdbx_strand_id
1 'polypeptide(L)'
;MVSHADDWIDYDYGDDDDDDGASRNEVPVGTSSPDLPSPGLEGVRNEARKRSKNIASSFNTLRAIVERHEAAIQRRWVKKIKRQRLKTLLAAWPNMAVSHRPDFKASRNSLDKRESNLRYRTELMWPYINQEDLSQERSLLLLINSRGRHTPPNFTGADFSAISCFMPKVKPGATLHPDVMILQDVTNAKDYGKLLGWHEHKDAKDWMDIYRQFRTDEGLLVLEVQEQILAFLVDCCRQILHDISQETLTSDAFPFSQNPN
;
A
#
# COMPACT_ATOMS: atom_id res chain seq x y z
N MET A 1 19.93 39.19 49.50
CA MET A 1 19.03 39.55 50.62
C MET A 1 17.64 39.63 50.03
N VAL A 2 16.69 38.85 50.58
CA VAL A 2 15.25 38.75 50.20
C VAL A 2 15.01 38.02 48.86
N SER A 3 14.08 37.07 48.63
CA SER A 3 13.32 36.01 49.33
C SER A 3 12.04 35.78 48.49
N HIS A 4 11.39 34.62 48.66
CA HIS A 4 10.05 34.21 48.18
C HIS A 4 9.98 33.64 46.75
N ALA A 5 9.19 32.60 46.47
CA ALA A 5 8.49 31.59 47.28
C ALA A 5 8.00 30.52 46.29
N ASP A 6 8.01 29.27 46.74
CA ASP A 6 7.37 28.12 46.08
C ASP A 6 5.85 28.27 46.10
N ASP A 7 5.20 27.99 44.96
CA ASP A 7 3.74 27.91 44.82
C ASP A 7 3.39 26.44 44.49
N TRP A 8 3.18 25.65 45.54
CA TRP A 8 2.56 24.33 45.45
C TRP A 8 1.09 24.48 45.85
N ILE A 9 0.19 24.18 44.91
CA ILE A 9 -1.24 24.17 45.17
C ILE A 9 -1.59 22.86 45.89
N ASP A 10 -2.07 23.02 47.12
CA ASP A 10 -2.58 22.00 48.02
C ASP A 10 -3.98 21.59 47.54
N TYR A 11 -4.16 20.32 47.14
CA TYR A 11 -5.48 19.74 46.94
C TYR A 11 -5.73 18.71 48.03
N ASP A 12 -6.42 19.20 49.06
CA ASP A 12 -7.05 18.48 50.14
C ASP A 12 -8.04 17.44 49.58
N TYR A 13 -7.69 16.15 49.69
CA TYR A 13 -8.61 15.06 49.43
C TYR A 13 -9.06 14.51 50.79
N GLY A 14 -10.24 14.97 51.18
CA GLY A 14 -10.96 14.48 52.35
C GLY A 14 -11.18 12.98 52.29
N ASP A 15 -11.04 12.40 53.48
CA ASP A 15 -11.36 11.05 53.87
C ASP A 15 -12.89 10.93 53.96
N ASP A 16 -13.51 10.24 52.99
CA ASP A 16 -14.90 9.80 53.07
C ASP A 16 -14.92 8.28 52.90
N ASP A 17 -14.93 7.61 54.04
CA ASP A 17 -15.42 6.25 54.21
C ASP A 17 -16.91 6.20 53.84
N ASP A 18 -17.25 5.50 52.76
CA ASP A 18 -18.59 4.95 52.56
C ASP A 18 -18.49 3.47 52.19
N ASP A 19 -18.69 2.66 53.23
CA ASP A 19 -19.03 1.24 53.21
C ASP A 19 -20.44 1.08 52.63
N ASP A 20 -20.56 0.48 51.45
CA ASP A 20 -21.83 -0.08 50.98
C ASP A 20 -21.59 -1.40 50.24
N GLY A 21 -21.89 -2.49 50.96
CA GLY A 21 -21.84 -3.85 50.46
C GLY A 21 -22.81 -4.09 49.31
N ALA A 22 -22.28 -4.43 48.14
CA ALA A 22 -23.03 -5.08 47.06
C ALA A 22 -22.24 -6.29 46.52
N SER A 23 -22.90 -7.44 46.58
CA SER A 23 -22.42 -8.76 46.16
C SER A 23 -21.60 -8.76 44.86
N ARG A 24 -20.43 -9.41 44.93
CA ARG A 24 -19.66 -9.88 43.77
C ARG A 24 -20.51 -10.87 42.95
N ASN A 25 -21.24 -10.37 41.96
CA ASN A 25 -21.70 -11.21 40.87
C ASN A 25 -20.53 -11.42 39.90
N GLU A 26 -20.03 -12.65 39.86
CA GLU A 26 -19.10 -13.12 38.84
C GLU A 26 -19.70 -12.87 37.45
N VAL A 27 -19.06 -12.00 36.67
CA VAL A 27 -19.43 -11.78 35.28
C VAL A 27 -19.02 -13.03 34.50
N PRO A 28 -19.93 -13.72 33.80
CA PRO A 28 -19.57 -14.89 33.02
C PRO A 28 -18.60 -14.47 31.92
N VAL A 29 -17.53 -15.25 31.76
CA VAL A 29 -16.60 -15.21 30.63
C VAL A 29 -17.42 -15.18 29.33
N GLY A 30 -17.54 -13.98 28.78
CA GLY A 30 -18.25 -13.70 27.54
C GLY A 30 -17.48 -14.32 26.39
N THR A 31 -18.07 -15.39 25.87
CA THR A 31 -17.78 -16.08 24.62
C THR A 31 -17.10 -15.20 23.58
N SER A 32 -15.86 -15.57 23.27
CA SER A 32 -15.15 -15.20 22.05
C SER A 32 -16.07 -15.29 20.85
N SER A 33 -16.23 -14.17 20.14
CA SER A 33 -16.78 -14.17 18.78
C SER A 33 -15.98 -15.18 17.92
N PRO A 34 -16.60 -15.83 16.93
CA PRO A 34 -15.89 -16.75 16.05
C PRO A 34 -14.92 -15.92 15.20
N ASP A 35 -13.69 -15.78 15.68
CA ASP A 35 -12.56 -15.25 14.94
C ASP A 35 -12.42 -16.07 13.66
N LEU A 36 -12.59 -15.41 12.51
CA LEU A 36 -12.07 -15.92 11.25
C LEU A 36 -10.61 -16.30 11.48
N PRO A 37 -10.18 -17.53 11.16
CA PRO A 37 -8.79 -17.92 11.40
C PRO A 37 -7.89 -16.99 10.58
N SER A 38 -7.10 -16.19 11.29
CA SER A 38 -5.99 -15.45 10.69
C SER A 38 -5.18 -16.43 9.85
N PRO A 39 -4.83 -16.12 8.59
CA PRO A 39 -4.09 -17.05 7.76
C PRO A 39 -2.81 -17.44 8.50
N GLY A 40 -2.62 -18.74 8.73
CA GLY A 40 -1.38 -19.24 9.32
C GLY A 40 -0.18 -18.83 8.47
N LEU A 41 1.03 -18.92 9.03
CA LEU A 41 2.29 -18.51 8.37
C LEU A 41 2.41 -18.98 6.91
N GLU A 42 1.98 -20.22 6.62
CA GLU A 42 2.00 -20.76 5.27
C GLU A 42 1.02 -20.03 4.32
N GLY A 43 -0.14 -19.60 4.80
CA GLY A 43 -1.06 -18.77 4.04
C GLY A 43 -0.46 -17.42 3.68
N VAL A 44 0.23 -16.78 4.64
CA VAL A 44 0.96 -15.52 4.42
C VAL A 44 2.08 -15.71 3.39
N ARG A 45 2.89 -16.78 3.51
CA ARG A 45 3.96 -17.10 2.55
C ARG A 45 3.41 -17.32 1.14
N ASN A 46 2.28 -18.02 1.02
CA ASN A 46 1.64 -18.28 -0.26
C ASN A 46 1.07 -17.00 -0.89
N GLU A 47 0.44 -16.14 -0.09
CA GLU A 47 -0.06 -14.85 -0.55
C GLU A 47 1.09 -13.94 -1.01
N ALA A 48 2.15 -13.81 -0.20
CA ALA A 48 3.32 -13.01 -0.55
C ALA A 48 3.98 -13.51 -1.85
N ARG A 49 4.13 -14.83 -2.01
CA ARG A 49 4.67 -15.45 -3.23
C ARG A 49 3.79 -15.18 -4.45
N LYS A 50 2.47 -15.31 -4.29
CA LYS A 50 1.49 -15.06 -5.36
C LYS A 50 1.58 -13.61 -5.83
N ARG A 51 1.51 -12.65 -4.91
CA ARG A 51 1.61 -11.22 -5.24
C ARG A 51 2.94 -10.87 -5.88
N SER A 52 4.04 -11.38 -5.34
CA SER A 52 5.38 -11.14 -5.90
C SER A 52 5.51 -11.65 -7.34
N LYS A 53 4.93 -12.82 -7.64
CA LYS A 53 4.86 -13.34 -9.00
C LYS A 53 4.04 -12.45 -9.92
N ASN A 54 2.88 -11.97 -9.46
CA ASN A 54 2.01 -11.08 -10.23
C ASN A 54 2.67 -9.72 -10.48
N ILE A 55 3.33 -9.14 -9.47
CA ILE A 55 4.14 -7.93 -9.57
C ILE A 55 5.22 -8.10 -10.63
N ALA A 56 6.01 -9.18 -10.57
CA ALA A 56 7.06 -9.44 -11.54
C ALA A 56 6.50 -9.57 -12.97
N SER A 57 5.38 -10.28 -13.13
CA SER A 57 4.70 -10.43 -14.43
C SER A 57 4.21 -9.10 -14.99
N SER A 58 3.49 -8.32 -14.18
CA SER A 58 2.94 -7.02 -14.57
C SER A 58 4.05 -6.00 -14.83
N PHE A 59 5.11 -5.98 -14.02
CA PHE A 59 6.28 -5.13 -14.23
C PHE A 59 6.98 -5.46 -15.55
N ASN A 60 7.27 -6.73 -15.83
CA ASN A 60 7.92 -7.13 -17.08
C ASN A 60 7.05 -6.77 -18.30
N THR A 61 5.73 -6.93 -18.17
CA THR A 61 4.78 -6.52 -19.21
C THR A 61 4.80 -5.01 -19.42
N LEU A 62 4.68 -4.22 -18.35
CA LEU A 62 4.69 -2.76 -18.40
C LEU A 62 6.00 -2.23 -18.97
N ARG A 63 7.12 -2.80 -18.54
CA ARG A 63 8.46 -2.45 -19.02
C ARG A 63 8.58 -2.70 -20.52
N ALA A 64 8.22 -3.89 -20.99
CA ALA A 64 8.26 -4.21 -22.43
C ALA A 64 7.36 -3.28 -23.26
N ILE A 65 6.18 -2.94 -22.74
CA ILE A 65 5.28 -1.96 -23.37
C ILE A 65 5.94 -0.59 -23.47
N VAL A 66 6.53 -0.09 -22.37
CA VAL A 66 7.17 1.24 -22.34
C VAL A 66 8.37 1.27 -23.29
N GLU A 67 9.24 0.28 -23.24
CA GLU A 67 10.44 0.20 -24.08
C GLU A 67 10.10 0.19 -25.58
N ARG A 68 8.96 -0.38 -25.99
CA ARG A 68 8.55 -0.45 -27.41
C ARG A 68 7.62 0.67 -27.85
N HIS A 69 6.72 1.14 -26.97
CA HIS A 69 5.56 1.94 -27.35
C HIS A 69 5.42 3.29 -26.63
N GLU A 70 6.40 3.72 -25.84
CA GLU A 70 6.33 4.99 -25.10
C GLU A 70 5.90 6.18 -25.97
N ALA A 71 6.54 6.37 -27.14
CA ALA A 71 6.21 7.47 -28.05
C ALA A 71 4.78 7.37 -28.62
N ALA A 72 4.24 6.16 -28.78
CA ALA A 72 2.84 5.97 -29.19
C ALA A 72 1.89 6.27 -28.04
N ILE A 73 2.19 5.82 -26.82
CA ILE A 73 1.41 6.07 -25.61
C ILE A 73 1.31 7.58 -25.35
N GLN A 74 2.44 8.28 -25.34
CA GLN A 74 2.49 9.73 -25.11
C GLN A 74 1.64 10.48 -26.15
N ARG A 75 1.89 10.25 -27.45
CA ARG A 75 1.17 10.94 -28.54
C ARG A 75 -0.34 10.69 -28.49
N ARG A 76 -0.77 9.47 -28.15
CA ARG A 76 -2.20 9.11 -28.11
C ARG A 76 -2.87 9.62 -26.85
N TRP A 77 -2.19 9.59 -25.71
CA TRP A 77 -2.74 10.09 -24.44
C TRP A 77 -2.95 11.61 -24.47
N VAL A 78 -1.96 12.36 -24.98
CA VAL A 78 -2.04 13.82 -25.11
C VAL A 78 -3.22 14.23 -25.98
N LYS A 79 -3.47 13.51 -27.08
CA LYS A 79 -4.61 13.76 -27.99
C LYS A 79 -5.99 13.49 -27.38
N LYS A 80 -6.10 12.68 -26.31
CA LYS A 80 -7.39 12.40 -25.66
C LYS A 80 -7.86 13.63 -24.88
N ILE A 81 -9.14 13.98 -25.02
CA ILE A 81 -9.78 14.97 -24.13
C ILE A 81 -10.06 14.38 -22.74
N LYS A 82 -10.28 15.22 -21.72
CA LYS A 82 -10.50 14.78 -20.32
C LYS A 82 -11.54 13.66 -20.19
N ARG A 83 -12.69 13.75 -20.87
CA ARG A 83 -13.73 12.70 -20.85
C ARG A 83 -13.23 11.35 -21.37
N GLN A 84 -12.40 11.34 -22.41
CA GLN A 84 -11.82 10.12 -22.98
C GLN A 84 -10.74 9.54 -22.07
N ARG A 85 -9.93 10.40 -21.44
CA ARG A 85 -8.94 10.00 -20.42
C ARG A 85 -9.64 9.32 -19.23
N LEU A 86 -10.69 9.93 -18.70
CA LEU A 86 -11.51 9.34 -17.64
C LEU A 86 -12.12 8.01 -18.05
N LYS A 87 -12.64 7.88 -19.27
CA LYS A 87 -13.16 6.59 -19.76
C LYS A 87 -12.09 5.50 -19.74
N THR A 88 -10.86 5.82 -20.19
CA THR A 88 -9.74 4.88 -20.15
C THR A 88 -9.37 4.51 -18.70
N LEU A 89 -9.26 5.49 -17.81
CA LEU A 89 -8.92 5.27 -16.40
C LEU A 89 -9.97 4.40 -15.69
N LEU A 90 -11.26 4.70 -15.86
CA LEU A 90 -12.35 3.99 -15.19
C LEU A 90 -12.59 2.59 -15.75
N ALA A 91 -12.21 2.33 -17.00
CA ALA A 91 -12.21 0.99 -17.55
C ALA A 91 -11.09 0.10 -16.97
N ALA A 92 -9.96 0.69 -16.55
CA ALA A 92 -8.86 -0.03 -15.88
C ALA A 92 -9.02 -0.08 -14.34
N TRP A 93 -9.69 0.93 -13.76
CA TRP A 93 -9.96 1.02 -12.33
C TRP A 93 -11.41 1.45 -12.08
N PRO A 94 -12.34 0.48 -12.03
CA PRO A 94 -13.71 0.76 -11.64
C PRO A 94 -13.75 1.41 -10.25
N ASN A 95 -14.61 2.41 -10.06
CA ASN A 95 -14.75 3.15 -8.80
C ASN A 95 -13.48 3.92 -8.36
N MET A 96 -12.65 4.38 -9.31
CA MET A 96 -11.53 5.28 -9.00
C MET A 96 -12.01 6.54 -8.28
N ALA A 97 -11.32 6.92 -7.20
CA ALA A 97 -11.67 8.09 -6.41
C ALA A 97 -11.73 9.36 -7.27
N VAL A 98 -12.74 10.20 -7.05
CA VAL A 98 -13.00 11.35 -7.93
C VAL A 98 -11.99 12.47 -7.73
N SER A 99 -11.57 12.71 -6.48
CA SER A 99 -10.77 13.89 -6.12
C SER A 99 -9.35 13.57 -5.71
N HIS A 100 -8.48 14.58 -5.82
CA HIS A 100 -7.16 14.59 -5.21
C HIS A 100 -7.22 14.24 -3.72
N ARG A 101 -6.24 13.43 -3.28
CA ARG A 101 -6.06 12.99 -1.89
C ARG A 101 -7.36 12.54 -1.22
N PRO A 102 -7.99 11.48 -1.75
CA PRO A 102 -9.25 10.97 -1.22
C PRO A 102 -9.09 10.42 0.21
N ASP A 103 -7.86 10.10 0.62
CA ASP A 103 -7.47 9.71 1.97
C ASP A 103 -7.79 10.78 3.03
N PHE A 104 -7.59 12.07 2.74
CA PHE A 104 -7.98 13.13 3.69
C PHE A 104 -9.50 13.21 3.89
N LYS A 105 -10.26 13.01 2.80
CA LYS A 105 -11.72 12.98 2.88
C LYS A 105 -12.22 11.77 3.65
N ALA A 106 -11.64 10.59 3.37
CA ALA A 106 -11.90 9.36 4.10
C ALA A 106 -11.60 9.52 5.60
N SER A 107 -10.42 10.06 5.93
CA SER A 107 -10.01 10.30 7.33
C SER A 107 -10.90 11.30 8.06
N ARG A 108 -11.47 12.28 7.37
CA ARG A 108 -12.38 13.27 7.98
C ARG A 108 -13.77 12.70 8.26
N ASN A 109 -14.26 11.82 7.38
CA ASN A 109 -15.59 11.22 7.48
C ASN A 109 -15.64 9.98 8.41
N SER A 110 -14.48 9.61 8.93
CA SER A 110 -14.19 8.45 9.75
C SER A 110 -14.35 8.81 11.24
N LEU A 111 -15.56 8.66 11.80
CA LEU A 111 -15.80 8.87 13.24
C LEU A 111 -15.20 7.73 14.10
N ASP A 112 -15.14 6.50 13.56
CA ASP A 112 -14.43 5.35 14.13
C ASP A 112 -13.40 4.84 13.10
N LYS A 113 -12.13 4.73 13.53
CA LYS A 113 -10.98 4.31 12.71
C LYS A 113 -11.10 2.87 12.19
N ARG A 114 -11.88 2.01 12.86
CA ARG A 114 -11.95 0.59 12.51
C ARG A 114 -12.96 0.34 11.37
N GLU A 115 -14.12 0.98 11.44
CA GLU A 115 -15.15 0.91 10.39
C GLU A 115 -14.74 1.72 9.15
N SER A 116 -14.03 2.84 9.35
CA SER A 116 -13.51 3.67 8.26
C SER A 116 -12.53 2.94 7.35
N ASN A 117 -11.66 2.09 7.91
CA ASN A 117 -10.62 1.41 7.14
C ASN A 117 -11.19 0.37 6.16
N LEU A 118 -12.33 -0.23 6.49
CA LEU A 118 -13.02 -1.15 5.59
C LEU A 118 -13.81 -0.39 4.52
N ARG A 119 -14.51 0.68 4.91
CA ARG A 119 -15.35 1.47 4.00
C ARG A 119 -14.55 2.28 2.98
N TYR A 120 -13.40 2.81 3.39
CA TYR A 120 -12.56 3.70 2.57
C TYR A 120 -11.21 3.07 2.19
N ARG A 121 -11.13 1.74 2.19
CA ARG A 121 -9.87 1.01 1.93
C ARG A 121 -9.18 1.48 0.66
N THR A 122 -9.93 1.62 -0.45
CA THR A 122 -9.38 2.01 -1.75
C THR A 122 -8.78 3.41 -1.69
N GLU A 123 -9.48 4.36 -1.08
CA GLU A 123 -9.03 5.75 -0.94
C GLU A 123 -7.80 5.87 -0.05
N LEU A 124 -7.70 5.03 0.99
CA LEU A 124 -6.57 5.02 1.92
C LEU A 124 -5.34 4.28 1.35
N MET A 125 -5.55 3.23 0.57
CA MET A 125 -4.46 2.42 0.01
C MET A 125 -3.85 3.01 -1.25
N TRP A 126 -4.64 3.70 -2.08
CA TRP A 126 -4.17 4.27 -3.34
C TRP A 126 -4.54 5.76 -3.48
N PRO A 127 -4.08 6.63 -2.56
CA PRO A 127 -4.48 8.05 -2.54
C PRO A 127 -4.10 8.83 -3.80
N TYR A 128 -3.07 8.37 -4.50
CA TYR A 128 -2.60 8.97 -5.75
C TYR A 128 -3.23 8.35 -7.02
N ILE A 129 -4.09 7.33 -6.88
CA ILE A 129 -4.88 6.77 -7.99
C ILE A 129 -6.28 7.40 -7.95
N ASN A 130 -6.38 8.59 -8.55
CA ASN A 130 -7.63 9.36 -8.58
C ASN A 130 -7.87 10.02 -9.94
N GLN A 131 -9.14 10.34 -10.22
CA GLN A 131 -9.59 10.89 -11.48
C GLN A 131 -9.07 12.31 -11.73
N GLU A 132 -9.03 13.15 -10.69
CA GLU A 132 -8.60 14.55 -10.78
C GLU A 132 -7.16 14.68 -11.27
N ASP A 133 -6.25 13.88 -10.71
CA ASP A 133 -4.83 13.90 -11.01
C ASP A 133 -4.51 13.11 -12.29
N LEU A 134 -5.02 11.88 -12.42
CA LEU A 134 -4.63 11.01 -13.53
C LEU A 134 -5.28 11.40 -14.86
N SER A 135 -6.37 12.16 -14.86
CA SER A 135 -6.96 12.70 -16.09
C SER A 135 -6.21 13.92 -16.66
N GLN A 136 -5.23 14.43 -15.91
CA GLN A 136 -4.30 15.44 -16.42
C GLN A 136 -3.42 14.87 -17.52
N GLU A 137 -2.87 15.76 -18.35
CA GLU A 137 -2.10 15.35 -19.54
C GLU A 137 -0.83 14.56 -19.20
N ARG A 138 -0.14 14.93 -18.11
CA ARG A 138 1.19 14.39 -17.79
C ARG A 138 1.20 13.32 -16.70
N SER A 139 0.28 13.38 -15.73
CA SER A 139 0.36 12.56 -14.51
C SER A 139 0.37 11.06 -14.78
N LEU A 140 -0.54 10.55 -15.62
CA LEU A 140 -0.56 9.14 -16.00
C LEU A 140 0.71 8.73 -16.75
N LEU A 141 1.21 9.59 -17.65
CA LEU A 141 2.41 9.31 -18.44
C LEU A 141 3.66 9.21 -17.56
N LEU A 142 3.80 10.12 -16.58
CA LEU A 142 4.89 10.09 -15.61
C LEU A 142 4.82 8.83 -14.75
N LEU A 143 3.62 8.44 -14.31
CA LEU A 143 3.44 7.23 -13.52
C LEU A 143 3.78 5.96 -14.33
N ILE A 144 3.31 5.85 -15.58
CA ILE A 144 3.65 4.75 -16.49
C ILE A 144 5.16 4.66 -16.70
N ASN A 145 5.81 5.78 -17.04
CA ASN A 145 7.24 5.78 -17.34
C ASN A 145 8.07 5.40 -16.10
N SER A 146 7.78 6.05 -14.96
CA SER A 146 8.46 5.77 -13.70
C SER A 146 8.34 4.29 -13.30
N ARG A 147 7.13 3.72 -13.32
CA ARG A 147 6.88 2.32 -12.93
C ARG A 147 7.31 1.30 -13.99
N GLY A 148 7.44 1.70 -15.25
CA GLY A 148 7.93 0.84 -16.34
C GLY A 148 9.46 0.75 -16.41
N ARG A 149 10.17 1.79 -15.96
CA ARG A 149 11.65 1.86 -16.05
C ARG A 149 12.39 1.48 -14.77
N HIS A 150 11.74 1.56 -13.62
CA HIS A 150 12.38 1.23 -12.33
C HIS A 150 11.73 0.00 -11.71
N THR A 151 12.55 -0.85 -11.08
CA THR A 151 12.07 -2.11 -10.51
C THR A 151 11.16 -1.90 -9.30
N PRO A 152 10.25 -2.84 -8.99
CA PRO A 152 9.34 -2.72 -7.84
C PRO A 152 10.00 -2.36 -6.50
N PRO A 153 11.19 -2.90 -6.13
CA PRO A 153 11.90 -2.51 -4.90
C PRO A 153 12.17 -1.00 -4.76
N ASN A 154 12.35 -0.26 -5.86
CA ASN A 154 12.61 1.19 -5.83
C ASN A 154 11.43 2.00 -5.26
N PHE A 155 10.23 1.42 -5.24
CA PHE A 155 9.02 2.11 -4.80
C PHE A 155 8.52 1.67 -3.42
N THR A 156 9.10 0.63 -2.84
CA THR A 156 8.66 0.02 -1.59
C THR A 156 8.48 1.05 -0.47
N GLY A 157 9.46 1.93 -0.27
CA GLY A 157 9.38 2.99 0.75
C GLY A 157 8.30 4.04 0.46
N ALA A 158 8.16 4.47 -0.79
CA ALA A 158 7.14 5.45 -1.18
C ALA A 158 5.72 4.88 -1.07
N ASP A 159 5.53 3.62 -1.49
CA ASP A 159 4.27 2.91 -1.42
C ASP A 159 3.84 2.67 0.03
N PHE A 160 4.78 2.27 0.89
CA PHE A 160 4.52 2.13 2.31
C PHE A 160 4.19 3.46 2.98
N SER A 161 4.98 4.51 2.70
CA SER A 161 4.77 5.83 3.28
C SER A 161 3.37 6.37 2.97
N ALA A 162 2.88 6.18 1.74
CA ALA A 162 1.56 6.63 1.31
C ALA A 162 0.40 6.02 2.11
N ILE A 163 0.56 4.81 2.64
CA ILE A 163 -0.50 4.09 3.37
C ILE A 163 -0.27 4.06 4.89
N SER A 164 0.97 4.29 5.35
CA SER A 164 1.40 4.12 6.74
C SER A 164 0.58 4.91 7.76
N CYS A 165 0.13 6.13 7.43
CA CYS A 165 -0.64 6.99 8.32
C CYS A 165 -2.05 6.45 8.62
N PHE A 166 -2.56 5.58 7.75
CA PHE A 166 -3.93 5.06 7.82
C PHE A 166 -3.98 3.62 8.34
N MET A 167 -2.82 3.07 8.65
CA MET A 167 -2.71 1.75 9.26
C MET A 167 -3.12 1.80 10.74
N PRO A 168 -3.98 0.88 11.20
CA PRO A 168 -4.14 0.67 12.62
C PRO A 168 -2.76 0.26 13.16
N LYS A 169 -2.18 1.06 14.06
CA LYS A 169 -0.94 0.71 14.74
C LYS A 169 -1.20 -0.57 15.53
N VAL A 170 -0.85 -1.72 14.96
CA VAL A 170 -0.91 -2.99 15.66
C VAL A 170 0.04 -2.86 16.85
N LYS A 171 -0.49 -3.03 18.07
CA LYS A 171 0.33 -3.04 19.28
C LYS A 171 1.47 -4.05 19.08
N PRO A 172 2.74 -3.68 19.30
CA PRO A 172 3.84 -4.63 19.28
C PRO A 172 3.47 -5.83 20.18
N GLY A 173 3.40 -7.04 19.60
CA GLY A 173 3.08 -8.28 20.31
C GLY A 173 1.75 -8.95 19.97
N ALA A 174 0.83 -8.33 19.23
CA ALA A 174 -0.50 -8.94 18.97
C ALA A 174 -0.50 -10.02 17.87
N THR A 175 0.46 -10.01 16.94
CA THR A 175 0.54 -10.98 15.82
C THR A 175 1.96 -11.04 15.24
N LEU A 176 2.99 -11.04 16.09
CA LEU A 176 4.35 -11.23 15.61
C LEU A 176 4.57 -12.70 15.24
N HIS A 177 4.41 -13.02 13.95
CA HIS A 177 5.30 -14.02 13.38
C HIS A 177 6.72 -13.41 13.34
N PRO A 178 7.76 -14.10 13.81
CA PRO A 178 9.12 -13.57 13.90
C PRO A 178 9.79 -13.52 12.52
N ASP A 179 9.05 -13.18 11.47
CA ASP A 179 9.53 -13.16 10.08
C ASP A 179 9.53 -11.71 9.58
N VAL A 180 10.63 -11.30 8.95
CA VAL A 180 10.71 -10.07 8.17
C VAL A 180 10.42 -10.37 6.71
N MET A 181 9.73 -9.46 6.03
CA MET A 181 9.52 -9.54 4.59
C MET A 181 10.60 -8.76 3.86
N ILE A 182 11.27 -9.43 2.93
CA ILE A 182 12.34 -8.85 2.12
C ILE A 182 11.73 -8.10 0.93
N LEU A 183 11.84 -6.77 0.94
CA LEU A 183 11.31 -5.89 -0.13
C LEU A 183 12.28 -4.77 -0.55
N GLN A 184 13.40 -4.62 0.15
CA GLN A 184 14.47 -3.68 -0.21
C GLN A 184 15.76 -4.42 -0.51
N ASP A 185 16.65 -3.77 -1.26
CA ASP A 185 17.98 -4.29 -1.67
C ASP A 185 17.92 -5.65 -2.39
N VAL A 186 16.79 -5.96 -3.04
CA VAL A 186 16.59 -7.22 -3.75
C VAL A 186 17.19 -7.14 -5.15
N THR A 187 18.23 -7.93 -5.40
CA THR A 187 18.85 -8.06 -6.73
C THR A 187 18.24 -9.19 -7.57
N ASN A 188 17.65 -10.20 -6.92
CA ASN A 188 17.01 -11.33 -7.56
C ASN A 188 15.49 -11.28 -7.34
N ALA A 189 14.72 -11.25 -8.43
CA ALA A 189 13.26 -11.19 -8.38
C ALA A 189 12.62 -12.32 -7.56
N LYS A 190 13.29 -13.46 -7.36
CA LYS A 190 12.80 -14.58 -6.54
C LYS A 190 12.80 -14.28 -5.04
N ASP A 191 13.62 -13.35 -4.58
CA ASP A 191 13.74 -12.99 -3.17
C ASP A 191 12.78 -11.86 -2.77
N TYR A 192 12.16 -11.20 -3.75
CA TYR A 192 11.18 -10.15 -3.50
C TYR A 192 9.91 -10.73 -2.87
N GLY A 193 9.51 -10.18 -1.72
CA GLY A 193 8.36 -10.63 -0.94
C GLY A 193 8.59 -11.92 -0.16
N LYS A 194 9.83 -12.42 -0.09
CA LYS A 194 10.17 -13.60 0.71
C LYS A 194 10.11 -13.27 2.20
N LEU A 195 9.54 -14.17 2.99
CA LEU A 195 9.62 -14.12 4.45
C LEU A 195 10.91 -14.79 4.91
N LEU A 196 11.61 -14.13 5.83
CA LEU A 196 12.83 -14.61 6.47
C LEU A 196 12.63 -14.60 7.99
N GLY A 197 12.69 -15.78 8.61
CA GLY A 197 12.59 -15.88 10.06
C GLY A 197 13.78 -15.24 10.78
N TRP A 198 13.53 -14.65 11.94
CA TRP A 198 14.58 -14.01 12.77
C TRP A 198 15.68 -14.99 13.16
N HIS A 199 15.34 -16.27 13.31
CA HIS A 199 16.30 -17.32 13.62
C HIS A 199 17.12 -17.77 12.39
N GLU A 200 16.68 -17.44 11.18
CA GLU A 200 17.37 -17.79 9.94
C GLU A 200 18.50 -16.80 9.59
N HIS A 201 18.47 -15.57 10.14
CA HIS A 201 19.52 -14.58 9.94
C HIS A 201 19.69 -13.67 11.16
N LYS A 202 20.93 -13.60 11.68
CA LYS A 202 21.27 -12.84 12.89
C LYS A 202 20.82 -11.37 12.87
N ASP A 203 20.83 -10.73 11.70
CA ASP A 203 20.51 -9.31 11.55
C ASP A 203 19.03 -9.07 11.17
N ALA A 204 18.20 -10.12 11.02
CA ALA A 204 16.83 -9.98 10.54
C ALA A 204 15.96 -9.12 11.47
N LYS A 205 16.16 -9.24 12.78
CA LYS A 205 15.47 -8.38 13.77
C LYS A 205 15.92 -6.93 13.65
N ASP A 206 17.24 -6.70 13.55
CA ASP A 206 17.81 -5.36 13.44
C ASP A 206 17.34 -4.66 12.15
N TRP A 207 17.16 -5.39 11.05
CA TRP A 207 16.63 -4.83 9.80
C TRP A 207 15.22 -4.29 9.92
N MET A 208 14.39 -4.85 10.81
CA MET A 208 13.07 -4.31 11.12
C MET A 208 13.19 -3.03 11.94
N ASP A 209 14.06 -3.02 12.97
CA ASP A 209 14.22 -1.88 13.88
C ASP A 209 14.77 -0.63 13.17
N ILE A 210 15.57 -0.81 12.11
CA ILE A 210 16.09 0.29 11.28
C ILE A 210 15.24 0.57 10.01
N TYR A 211 14.06 -0.04 9.87
CA TYR A 211 13.18 0.08 8.69
C TYR A 211 13.83 -0.29 7.35
N ARG A 212 14.87 -1.13 7.39
CA ARG A 212 15.53 -1.65 6.18
C ARG A 212 14.71 -2.74 5.52
N GLN A 213 13.99 -3.53 6.30
CA GLN A 213 13.02 -4.52 5.82
C GLN A 213 11.70 -4.35 6.57
N PHE A 214 10.64 -4.97 6.06
CA PHE A 214 9.28 -4.72 6.52
C PHE A 214 8.82 -5.81 7.46
N ARG A 215 7.94 -5.46 8.40
CA ARG A 215 7.15 -6.48 9.08
C ARG A 215 6.30 -7.21 8.06
N THR A 216 5.94 -8.45 8.38
CA THR A 216 5.14 -9.30 7.49
C THR A 216 3.81 -8.64 7.08
N ASP A 217 3.11 -7.99 8.01
CA ASP A 217 1.84 -7.33 7.75
C ASP A 217 1.99 -6.05 6.91
N GLU A 218 3.01 -5.25 7.18
CA GLU A 218 3.35 -4.06 6.40
C GLU A 218 3.77 -4.44 4.98
N GLY A 219 4.61 -5.47 4.84
CA GLY A 219 5.13 -5.93 3.57
C GLY A 219 4.03 -6.50 2.66
N LEU A 220 3.06 -7.24 3.20
CA LEU A 220 1.91 -7.72 2.44
C LEU A 220 1.11 -6.57 1.81
N LEU A 221 0.96 -5.47 2.52
CA LEU A 221 0.24 -4.30 2.02
C LEU A 221 1.02 -3.59 0.92
N VAL A 222 2.35 -3.50 1.05
CA VAL A 222 3.18 -2.95 -0.02
C VAL A 222 3.07 -3.81 -1.27
N LEU A 223 3.10 -5.14 -1.14
CA LEU A 223 2.88 -6.05 -2.25
C LEU A 223 1.51 -5.85 -2.91
N GLU A 224 0.44 -5.70 -2.10
CA GLU A 224 -0.91 -5.42 -2.62
C GLU A 224 -0.99 -4.09 -3.37
N VAL A 225 -0.40 -3.03 -2.81
CA VAL A 225 -0.36 -1.71 -3.45
C VAL A 225 0.32 -1.78 -4.81
N GLN A 226 1.51 -2.40 -4.85
CA GLN A 226 2.30 -2.51 -6.08
C GLN A 226 1.67 -3.39 -7.14
N GLU A 227 1.13 -4.55 -6.74
CA GLU A 227 0.44 -5.48 -7.65
C GLU A 227 -0.70 -4.76 -8.37
N GLN A 228 -1.54 -4.06 -7.61
CA GLN A 228 -2.71 -3.39 -8.14
C GLN A 228 -2.33 -2.20 -9.03
N ILE A 229 -1.32 -1.41 -8.66
CA ILE A 229 -0.83 -0.30 -9.50
C ILE A 229 -0.26 -0.82 -10.82
N LEU A 230 0.59 -1.84 -10.79
CA LEU A 230 1.20 -2.35 -12.02
C LEU A 230 0.15 -2.96 -12.95
N ALA A 231 -0.82 -3.71 -12.42
CA ALA A 231 -1.94 -4.22 -13.21
C ALA A 231 -2.74 -3.08 -13.86
N PHE A 232 -3.09 -2.05 -13.09
CA PHE A 232 -3.78 -0.86 -13.58
C PHE A 232 -3.04 -0.15 -14.71
N LEU A 233 -1.72 0.02 -14.59
CA LEU A 233 -0.91 0.69 -15.61
C LEU A 233 -0.81 -0.13 -16.89
N VAL A 234 -0.67 -1.45 -16.78
CA VAL A 234 -0.72 -2.35 -17.94
C VAL A 234 -2.07 -2.20 -18.66
N ASP A 235 -3.18 -2.22 -17.93
CA ASP A 235 -4.52 -2.11 -18.52
C ASP A 235 -4.78 -0.73 -19.14
N CYS A 236 -4.25 0.34 -18.55
CA CYS A 236 -4.24 1.67 -19.18
C CYS A 236 -3.50 1.65 -20.52
N CYS A 237 -2.29 1.08 -20.55
CA CYS A 237 -1.50 0.97 -21.78
C CYS A 237 -2.24 0.17 -22.86
N ARG A 238 -2.86 -0.97 -22.51
CA ARG A 238 -3.66 -1.80 -23.42
C ARG A 238 -4.82 -1.02 -24.05
N GLN A 239 -5.50 -0.18 -23.27
CA GLN A 239 -6.57 0.67 -23.79
C GLN A 239 -6.08 1.83 -24.67
N ILE A 240 -4.91 2.39 -24.37
CA ILE A 240 -4.29 3.43 -25.20
C ILE A 240 -3.83 2.84 -26.54
N LEU A 241 -3.35 1.59 -26.52
CA LEU A 241 -2.83 0.82 -27.65
C LEU A 241 -3.84 -0.22 -28.18
N HIS A 242 -5.14 0.09 -28.11
CA HIS A 242 -6.24 -0.83 -28.44
C HIS A 242 -6.25 -1.43 -29.86
N ASP A 243 -5.50 -0.86 -30.80
CA ASP A 243 -5.31 -1.34 -32.16
C ASP A 243 -4.16 -2.36 -32.30
N ILE A 244 -3.34 -2.53 -31.26
CA ILE A 244 -2.25 -3.51 -31.21
C ILE A 244 -2.75 -4.73 -30.42
N SER A 245 -2.65 -5.92 -31.01
CA SER A 245 -3.03 -7.16 -30.31
C SER A 245 -2.14 -7.40 -29.09
N GLN A 246 -2.71 -8.03 -28.05
CA GLN A 246 -1.98 -8.32 -26.80
C GLN A 246 -0.72 -9.16 -27.03
N GLU A 247 -0.77 -10.08 -27.98
CA GLU A 247 0.35 -10.95 -28.34
C GLU A 247 1.51 -10.18 -28.98
N THR A 248 1.21 -9.13 -29.74
CA THR A 248 2.23 -8.30 -30.41
C THR A 248 2.73 -7.16 -29.51
N LEU A 249 1.97 -6.81 -28.48
CA LEU A 249 2.23 -5.65 -27.60
C LEU A 249 3.57 -5.73 -26.86
N THR A 250 4.08 -6.94 -26.63
CA THR A 250 5.36 -7.18 -25.95
C THR A 250 6.37 -7.95 -26.82
N SER A 251 5.98 -8.35 -28.05
CA SER A 251 6.81 -9.16 -28.92
C SER A 251 7.89 -8.36 -29.65
N ASP A 252 8.87 -9.06 -30.21
CA ASP A 252 9.97 -8.47 -30.97
C ASP A 252 9.55 -7.90 -32.34
N ALA A 253 8.26 -8.00 -32.69
CA ALA A 253 7.73 -7.37 -33.90
C ALA A 253 7.86 -5.84 -33.89
N PHE A 254 7.96 -5.22 -32.71
CA PHE A 254 8.20 -3.78 -32.58
C PHE A 254 9.59 -3.52 -31.99
N PRO A 255 10.47 -2.77 -32.68
CA PRO A 255 11.78 -2.44 -32.15
C PRO A 255 11.64 -1.55 -30.90
N PHE A 256 12.66 -1.60 -30.03
CA PHE A 256 12.76 -0.65 -28.92
C PHE A 256 12.78 0.78 -29.44
N SER A 257 12.01 1.66 -28.79
CA SER A 257 11.97 3.09 -29.12
C SER A 257 13.35 3.70 -28.85
N GLN A 258 14.08 4.08 -29.90
CA GLN A 258 15.48 4.56 -29.81
C GLN A 258 15.67 5.95 -29.18
N ASN A 259 14.65 6.56 -28.57
CA ASN A 259 14.74 7.92 -28.02
C ASN A 259 14.37 7.92 -26.53
N PRO A 260 15.35 7.90 -25.62
CA PRO A 260 15.09 8.33 -24.25
C PRO A 260 14.87 9.84 -24.26
N ASN A 261 13.66 10.27 -23.89
CA ASN A 261 13.41 11.66 -23.47
C ASN A 261 14.00 11.91 -22.09
#